data_AF-A0A7J6NYE8-F1
#
_entry.id   AF-A0A7J6NYE8-F1
#
_cell.length_a   1.000
_cell.length_b   1.000
_cell.length_c   1.000
_cell.angle_alpha   90.00
_cell.angle_beta   90.00
_cell.angle_gamma   90.00
#
_symmetry.space_group_name_H-M   'P 1'
#
loop_
_entity.id
_entity.type
_entity.pdbx_description
1 polymer ?
#
loop_
_entity_poly.entity_id
_entity_poly.type
_entity_poly.pdbx_seq_one_letter_code
_entity_poly.pdbx_strand_id
1 'polypeptide(L)'
;MVKYDSRTTRRAIFQVTLTVTTFATAIGSFIALILFQAFLTDLSDNFKGELTSKYLPCVRHTLSECDNTIIDKCWDRCCPTGYVCEISPVVGLLCKDGVSRCGGCPGIASILGHNNNNNYPSSSITTVEPVMLTTETTAAMKTEEECQAAFTWCRDFADVSGQCRTKVCIDHKLIENMTLAAFVLAGLALILDIIDMVIFVATPDSVILKSFINLSSSCIKWVAFGVVLGSGADQFMSDLQSAECFNDDGAALVSSTSSVLTSFLVIMSLSAILSMVMAPTSAYYGGKLVGAPYVSTR
;
A
#
# COMPACT_ATOMS: atom_id res chain seq x y z
N MET A 1 47.92 12.02 32.96
CA MET A 1 47.50 11.59 31.60
C MET A 1 46.77 10.27 31.72
N VAL A 2 45.46 10.23 31.48
CA VAL A 2 44.69 8.99 31.46
C VAL A 2 44.93 8.33 30.10
N LYS A 3 45.51 7.11 30.08
CA LYS A 3 45.62 6.33 28.84
C LYS A 3 44.24 5.75 28.53
N TYR A 4 43.61 6.19 27.43
CA TYR A 4 42.38 5.60 26.94
C TYR A 4 42.64 4.21 26.39
N ASP A 5 41.91 3.20 26.89
CA ASP A 5 41.91 1.88 26.27
C ASP A 5 41.11 1.93 24.95
N SER A 6 41.82 1.80 23.83
CA SER A 6 41.25 1.73 22.47
C SER A 6 40.08 0.74 22.33
N ARG A 7 40.03 -0.32 23.15
CA ARG A 7 38.95 -1.32 23.13
C ARG A 7 37.62 -0.74 23.63
N THR A 8 37.65 0.10 24.66
CA THR A 8 36.45 0.74 25.23
C THR A 8 35.83 1.72 24.25
N THR A 9 36.66 2.52 23.57
CA THR A 9 36.21 3.47 22.54
C THR A 9 35.54 2.76 21.37
N ARG A 10 36.11 1.65 20.86
CA ARG A 10 35.52 0.89 19.75
C ARG A 10 34.14 0.33 20.10
N ARG A 11 33.95 -0.16 21.33
CA ARG A 11 32.67 -0.69 21.82
C ARG A 11 31.61 0.40 21.93
N ALA A 12 31.96 1.55 22.50
CA ALA A 12 31.05 2.68 22.61
C ALA A 12 30.60 3.16 21.22
N ILE A 13 31.53 3.30 20.27
CA ILE A 13 31.20 3.69 18.89
C ILE A 13 30.25 2.66 18.27
N PHE A 14 30.55 1.37 18.37
CA PHE A 14 29.69 0.32 17.82
C PHE A 14 28.26 0.35 18.39
N GLN A 15 28.12 0.52 19.71
CA GLN A 15 26.81 0.59 20.36
C GLN A 15 26.03 1.84 19.92
N VAL A 16 26.68 3.00 19.87
CA VAL A 16 26.07 4.24 19.38
C VAL A 16 25.59 4.07 17.93
N THR A 17 26.44 3.49 17.06
CA THR A 17 26.06 3.22 15.68
C THR A 17 24.84 2.31 15.60
N LEU A 18 24.84 1.19 16.33
CA LEU A 18 23.68 0.29 16.34
C LEU A 18 22.40 0.97 16.82
N THR A 19 22.45 1.74 17.91
CA THR A 19 21.28 2.45 18.44
C THR A 19 20.75 3.48 17.44
N VAL A 20 21.64 4.30 16.86
CA VAL A 20 21.25 5.31 15.86
C VAL A 20 20.68 4.66 14.61
N THR A 21 21.29 3.59 14.10
CA THR A 21 20.78 2.88 12.91
C THR A 21 19.44 2.18 13.19
N THR A 22 19.27 1.60 14.38
CA THR A 22 17.97 0.99 14.76
C THR A 22 16.88 2.04 14.83
N PHE A 23 17.15 3.18 15.47
CA PHE A 23 16.20 4.27 15.57
C PHE A 23 15.85 4.87 14.20
N ALA A 24 16.86 5.09 13.35
CA ALA A 24 16.64 5.61 11.99
C ALA A 24 15.81 4.65 11.12
N THR A 25 16.07 3.34 11.20
CA THR A 25 15.28 2.33 10.49
C THR A 25 13.86 2.22 11.05
N ALA A 26 13.65 2.35 12.36
CA ALA A 26 12.32 2.39 12.95
C ALA A 26 11.49 3.57 12.42
N ILE A 27 12.06 4.78 12.41
CA ILE A 27 11.43 5.96 11.80
C ILE A 27 11.13 5.73 10.31
N GLY A 28 12.12 5.22 9.56
CA GLY A 28 11.95 4.96 8.13
C GLY A 28 10.81 3.98 7.84
N SER A 29 10.70 2.90 8.61
CA SER A 29 9.59 1.95 8.49
C SER A 29 8.25 2.57 8.84
N PHE A 30 8.19 3.41 9.88
CA PHE A 30 6.95 4.08 10.28
C PHE A 30 6.47 5.08 9.23
N ILE A 31 7.39 5.87 8.64
CA ILE A 31 7.08 6.78 7.52
C ILE A 31 6.60 5.99 6.31
N ALA A 32 7.28 4.91 5.93
CA ALA A 32 6.85 4.07 4.81
C ALA A 32 5.43 3.52 5.02
N LEU A 33 5.08 3.13 6.25
CA LEU A 33 3.73 2.67 6.58
C LEU A 33 2.66 3.77 6.49
N ILE A 34 2.99 5.00 6.92
CA ILE A 34 2.10 6.17 6.74
C ILE A 34 1.84 6.42 5.25
N LEU A 35 2.89 6.41 4.44
CA LEU A 35 2.78 6.62 2.99
C LEU A 35 1.95 5.52 2.34
N PHE A 36 2.17 4.26 2.73
CA PHE A 36 1.38 3.13 2.25
C PHE A 36 -0.10 3.30 2.58
N GLN A 37 -0.43 3.68 3.82
CA GLN A 37 -1.82 3.92 4.22
C GLN A 37 -2.45 5.09 3.45
N ALA A 38 -1.73 6.19 3.26
CA ALA A 38 -2.20 7.32 2.48
C ALA A 38 -2.52 6.92 1.03
N PHE A 39 -1.63 6.15 0.39
CA PHE A 39 -1.87 5.70 -0.98
C PHE A 39 -3.01 4.68 -1.10
N LEU A 40 -3.21 3.80 -0.11
CA LEU A 40 -4.38 2.92 -0.08
C LEU A 40 -5.67 3.72 0.00
N THR A 41 -5.71 4.78 0.81
CA THR A 41 -6.86 5.69 0.88
C THR A 41 -7.10 6.38 -0.48
N ASP A 42 -6.06 6.94 -1.10
CA ASP A 42 -6.16 7.60 -2.41
C ASP A 42 -6.70 6.66 -3.51
N LEU A 43 -6.27 5.39 -3.49
CA LEU A 43 -6.78 4.37 -4.41
C LEU A 43 -8.26 4.06 -4.15
N SER A 44 -8.71 4.13 -2.90
CA SER A 44 -10.09 3.82 -2.52
C SER A 44 -11.07 4.97 -2.78
N ASP A 45 -10.62 6.22 -2.70
CA ASP A 45 -11.48 7.41 -2.68
C ASP A 45 -12.23 7.66 -3.99
N ASN A 46 -11.77 7.12 -5.13
CA ASN A 46 -12.40 7.36 -6.44
C ASN A 46 -13.46 6.33 -6.83
N PHE A 47 -13.65 5.28 -6.03
CA PHE A 47 -14.69 4.29 -6.31
C PHE A 47 -16.09 4.79 -5.99
N LYS A 48 -16.24 5.78 -5.11
CA LYS A 48 -17.53 6.30 -4.61
C LYS A 48 -17.61 7.82 -4.73
N GLY A 49 -18.83 8.35 -4.87
CA GLY A 49 -19.07 9.80 -4.84
C GLY A 49 -18.68 10.53 -6.12
N GLU A 50 -18.31 11.81 -6.00
CA GLU A 50 -17.76 12.60 -7.10
C GLU A 50 -16.28 12.25 -7.36
N LEU A 51 -15.75 12.60 -8.52
CA LEU A 51 -14.32 12.43 -8.83
C LEU A 51 -13.50 13.43 -8.01
N THR A 52 -12.78 12.95 -7.01
CA THR A 52 -11.93 13.78 -6.14
C THR A 52 -10.47 13.80 -6.59
N SER A 53 -10.02 12.78 -7.34
CA SER A 53 -8.62 12.65 -7.74
C SER A 53 -8.44 12.42 -9.24
N LYS A 54 -7.18 12.48 -9.69
CA LYS A 54 -6.74 12.15 -11.06
C LYS A 54 -6.63 10.63 -11.33
N TYR A 55 -6.68 9.81 -10.30
CA TYR A 55 -6.56 8.35 -10.39
C TYR A 55 -7.94 7.77 -10.72
N LEU A 56 -8.23 7.68 -12.02
CA LEU A 56 -9.54 7.28 -12.51
C LEU A 56 -9.62 5.74 -12.55
N PRO A 57 -10.50 5.09 -11.75
CA PRO A 57 -10.74 3.66 -11.88
C PRO A 57 -11.58 3.39 -13.13
N CYS A 58 -11.36 2.26 -13.79
CA CYS A 58 -12.13 1.90 -14.98
C CYS A 58 -13.57 1.45 -14.68
N VAL A 59 -13.85 1.02 -13.44
CA VAL A 59 -15.19 0.71 -12.93
C VAL A 59 -15.40 1.43 -11.60
N ARG A 60 -16.59 2.01 -11.41
CA ARG A 60 -16.97 2.71 -10.18
C ARG A 60 -18.46 2.58 -9.88
N HIS A 61 -18.84 3.06 -8.69
CA HIS A 61 -20.24 3.21 -8.29
C HIS A 61 -20.96 4.29 -9.11
N THR A 62 -22.27 4.11 -9.27
CA THR A 62 -23.15 5.20 -9.70
C THR A 62 -23.16 6.33 -8.66
N LEU A 63 -23.53 7.53 -9.11
CA LEU A 63 -23.79 8.64 -8.21
C LEU A 63 -24.96 8.32 -7.29
N SER A 64 -24.99 8.94 -6.11
CA SER A 64 -26.01 8.67 -5.07
C SER A 64 -27.45 8.92 -5.54
N GLU A 65 -27.65 9.72 -6.59
CA GLU A 65 -28.96 9.96 -7.21
C GLU A 65 -29.51 8.73 -7.95
N CYS A 66 -28.64 7.79 -8.34
CA CYS A 66 -28.96 6.57 -9.06
C CYS A 66 -28.52 5.33 -8.30
N ASP A 67 -28.83 5.30 -7.00
CA ASP A 67 -28.64 4.10 -6.18
C ASP A 67 -29.42 2.91 -6.77
N ASN A 68 -28.73 1.77 -6.87
CA ASN A 68 -29.26 0.49 -7.34
C ASN A 68 -30.50 0.00 -6.57
N THR A 69 -30.73 0.53 -5.38
CA THR A 69 -31.91 0.22 -4.56
C THR A 69 -33.16 0.98 -5.00
N ILE A 70 -33.02 2.10 -5.71
CA ILE A 70 -34.11 3.01 -6.07
C ILE A 70 -34.40 2.97 -7.58
N ILE A 71 -33.35 2.88 -8.40
CA ILE A 71 -33.44 2.99 -9.85
C ILE A 71 -32.90 1.72 -10.51
N ASP A 72 -33.66 1.16 -11.45
CA ASP A 72 -33.32 -0.03 -12.24
C ASP A 72 -32.84 0.32 -13.67
N LYS A 73 -32.97 1.59 -14.06
CA LYS A 73 -32.61 2.09 -15.38
C LYS A 73 -31.32 2.87 -15.34
N CYS A 74 -30.58 2.71 -16.43
CA CYS A 74 -29.30 3.33 -16.64
C CYS A 74 -29.46 4.65 -17.40
N TRP A 75 -28.99 5.75 -16.82
CA TRP A 75 -29.08 7.10 -17.39
C TRP A 75 -27.69 7.73 -17.42
N ASP A 76 -27.42 8.61 -18.38
CA ASP A 76 -26.14 9.30 -18.51
C ASP A 76 -25.77 10.12 -17.26
N ARG A 77 -26.77 10.69 -16.57
CA ARG A 77 -26.57 11.44 -15.32
C ARG A 77 -26.18 10.59 -14.11
N CYS A 78 -26.31 9.26 -14.21
CA CYS A 78 -25.96 8.36 -13.10
C CYS A 78 -24.45 8.16 -12.95
N CYS A 79 -23.68 8.59 -13.95
CA CYS A 79 -22.24 8.48 -13.98
C CYS A 79 -21.59 9.86 -14.17
N PRO A 80 -20.38 10.06 -13.63
CA PRO A 80 -19.63 11.27 -13.90
C PRO A 80 -19.22 11.35 -15.38
N THR A 81 -18.88 12.54 -15.84
CA THR A 81 -18.41 12.77 -17.21
C THR A 81 -17.24 11.85 -17.56
N GLY A 82 -17.30 11.22 -18.73
CA GLY A 82 -16.30 10.24 -19.19
C GLY A 82 -16.67 8.79 -18.89
N TYR A 83 -17.68 8.54 -18.06
CA TYR A 83 -18.17 7.20 -17.77
C TYR A 83 -19.51 6.94 -18.44
N VAL A 84 -19.68 5.71 -18.91
CA VAL A 84 -20.92 5.18 -19.47
C VAL A 84 -21.56 4.29 -18.41
N CYS A 85 -22.84 4.53 -18.14
CA CYS A 85 -23.61 3.67 -17.27
C CYS A 85 -23.84 2.31 -17.97
N GLU A 86 -23.70 1.21 -17.24
CA GLU A 86 -23.94 -0.15 -17.72
C GLU A 86 -24.78 -0.94 -16.69
N ILE A 87 -25.69 -1.80 -17.17
CA ILE A 87 -26.48 -2.69 -16.32
C ILE A 87 -25.79 -4.05 -16.27
N SER A 88 -25.30 -4.42 -15.09
CA SER A 88 -24.71 -5.72 -14.80
C SER A 88 -25.72 -6.63 -14.09
N PRO A 89 -25.90 -7.89 -14.54
CA PRO A 89 -26.77 -8.84 -13.85
C PRO A 89 -26.26 -9.24 -12.45
N VAL A 90 -24.99 -8.96 -12.14
CA VAL A 90 -24.36 -9.34 -10.87
C VAL A 90 -24.45 -8.23 -9.83
N VAL A 91 -24.23 -6.98 -10.22
CA VAL A 91 -24.09 -5.84 -9.29
C VAL A 91 -25.13 -4.73 -9.49
N GLY A 92 -26.01 -4.83 -10.49
CA GLY A 92 -26.95 -3.76 -10.84
C GLY A 92 -26.30 -2.73 -11.76
N LEU A 93 -26.57 -1.45 -11.54
CA LEU A 93 -25.96 -0.36 -12.29
C LEU A 93 -24.51 -0.15 -11.84
N LEU A 94 -23.63 0.05 -12.82
CA LEU A 94 -22.24 0.44 -12.63
C LEU A 94 -21.85 1.50 -13.65
N CYS A 95 -20.80 2.24 -13.35
CA CYS A 95 -20.22 3.19 -14.29
C CYS A 95 -18.89 2.64 -14.79
N LYS A 96 -18.75 2.54 -16.11
CA LYS A 96 -17.55 2.06 -16.80
C LYS A 96 -16.93 3.21 -17.58
N ASP A 97 -15.61 3.33 -17.55
CA ASP A 97 -14.92 4.35 -18.33
C ASP A 97 -15.21 4.14 -19.84
N GLY A 98 -15.68 5.19 -20.51
CA GLY A 98 -16.05 5.14 -21.93
C GLY A 98 -14.85 5.17 -22.88
N VAL A 99 -13.67 5.56 -22.40
CA VAL A 99 -12.43 5.68 -23.17
C VAL A 99 -11.44 4.61 -22.75
N SER A 100 -11.30 4.38 -21.44
CA SER A 100 -10.25 3.51 -20.90
C SER A 100 -10.64 2.03 -20.94
N ARG A 101 -9.65 1.24 -21.30
CA ARG A 101 -9.71 -0.22 -21.42
C ARG A 101 -9.49 -0.85 -20.05
N CYS A 102 -10.59 -1.11 -19.34
CA CYS A 102 -10.53 -1.84 -18.08
C CYS A 102 -9.88 -3.22 -18.29
N GLY A 103 -8.85 -3.57 -17.51
CA GLY A 103 -8.13 -4.84 -17.67
C GLY A 103 -7.01 -4.87 -18.71
N GLY A 104 -6.62 -3.72 -19.28
CA GLY A 104 -5.56 -3.65 -20.30
C GLY A 104 -6.00 -4.15 -21.67
N CYS A 105 -7.29 -4.39 -21.84
CA CYS A 105 -7.78 -5.10 -23.00
C CYS A 105 -8.16 -4.16 -24.12
N PRO A 106 -7.56 -4.33 -25.32
CA PRO A 106 -7.91 -3.51 -26.44
C PRO A 106 -9.40 -3.52 -26.64
N GLY A 107 -10.03 -2.37 -26.45
CA GLY A 107 -11.46 -2.19 -26.53
C GLY A 107 -11.97 -2.93 -27.75
N ILE A 108 -12.55 -4.09 -27.50
CA ILE A 108 -13.52 -4.72 -28.39
C ILE A 108 -14.81 -3.89 -28.25
N ALA A 109 -14.67 -2.57 -28.28
CA ALA A 109 -15.77 -1.69 -28.54
C ALA A 109 -16.21 -2.05 -29.96
N SER A 110 -17.38 -2.68 -30.06
CA SER A 110 -18.23 -2.71 -31.25
C SER A 110 -18.27 -3.96 -32.16
N ILE A 111 -17.63 -5.10 -31.89
CA ILE A 111 -17.87 -6.28 -32.76
C ILE A 111 -19.17 -7.03 -32.38
N LEU A 112 -19.54 -7.02 -31.10
CA LEU A 112 -20.90 -7.39 -30.70
C LEU A 112 -21.72 -6.11 -30.56
N GLY A 113 -22.27 -5.65 -31.69
CA GLY A 113 -23.29 -4.62 -31.72
C GLY A 113 -24.49 -5.05 -30.85
N HIS A 114 -24.45 -4.71 -29.57
CA HIS A 114 -25.68 -4.51 -28.82
C HIS A 114 -26.37 -3.33 -29.48
N ASN A 115 -27.29 -3.67 -30.37
CA ASN A 115 -28.15 -2.79 -31.15
C ASN A 115 -29.06 -2.03 -30.19
N ASN A 116 -28.50 -1.05 -29.47
CA ASN A 116 -29.27 -0.09 -28.70
C ASN A 116 -29.95 0.82 -29.74
N ASN A 117 -31.21 0.51 -30.05
CA ASN A 117 -32.09 1.31 -30.91
C ASN A 117 -32.46 2.69 -30.31
N ASN A 118 -31.57 3.29 -29.52
CA ASN A 118 -31.72 4.66 -29.06
C ASN A 118 -31.09 5.56 -30.13
N ASN A 119 -31.94 6.05 -31.03
CA ASN A 119 -31.65 7.09 -32.03
C ASN A 119 -30.93 8.28 -31.39
N TYR A 120 -29.59 8.28 -31.38
CA TYR A 120 -28.79 9.49 -31.22
C TYR A 120 -28.31 9.93 -32.61
N PRO A 121 -28.53 11.20 -33.00
CA PRO A 121 -28.12 11.70 -34.31
C PRO A 121 -26.59 11.73 -34.42
N SER A 122 -26.07 10.85 -35.26
CA SER A 122 -24.66 10.67 -35.58
C SER A 122 -24.13 11.90 -36.34
N SER A 123 -23.16 12.60 -35.77
CA SER A 123 -22.48 13.72 -36.41
C SER A 123 -21.17 13.26 -37.05
N SER A 124 -21.08 13.45 -38.37
CA SER A 124 -19.87 13.60 -39.20
C SER A 124 -18.72 12.61 -39.01
N ILE A 125 -18.66 11.65 -39.94
CA ILE A 125 -17.53 10.76 -40.20
C ILE A 125 -16.33 11.58 -40.69
N THR A 126 -15.28 11.67 -39.87
CA THR A 126 -13.96 12.17 -40.29
C THR A 126 -13.11 10.99 -40.76
N THR A 127 -12.63 11.04 -41.99
CA THR A 127 -11.70 10.08 -42.59
C THR A 127 -10.41 9.99 -41.78
N VAL A 128 -10.14 8.82 -41.18
CA VAL A 128 -8.91 8.54 -40.42
C VAL A 128 -7.85 8.00 -41.37
N GLU A 129 -6.69 8.66 -41.43
CA GLU A 129 -5.51 8.21 -42.18
C GLU A 129 -4.90 6.94 -41.55
N PRO A 130 -4.35 6.02 -42.37
CA PRO A 130 -3.72 4.80 -41.88
C PRO A 130 -2.39 5.11 -41.18
N VAL A 131 -2.37 5.00 -39.86
CA VAL A 131 -1.15 5.09 -39.05
C VAL A 131 -0.29 3.83 -39.30
N MET A 132 0.92 4.03 -39.83
CA MET A 132 1.90 2.96 -39.97
C MET A 132 2.33 2.43 -38.59
N LEU A 133 2.05 1.16 -38.35
CA LEU A 133 2.38 0.43 -37.13
C LEU A 133 3.90 0.22 -37.04
N THR A 134 4.59 0.98 -36.18
CA THR A 134 6.02 0.77 -35.90
C THR A 134 6.22 -0.42 -34.97
N THR A 135 7.08 -1.34 -35.40
CA THR A 135 7.37 -2.68 -34.86
C THR A 135 8.18 -2.71 -33.55
N GLU A 136 7.79 -2.00 -32.50
CA GLU A 136 8.48 -2.08 -31.20
C GLU A 136 7.52 -2.16 -30.02
N THR A 137 7.04 -3.37 -29.77
CA THR A 137 6.78 -4.07 -28.50
C THR A 137 5.61 -5.03 -28.72
N THR A 138 5.93 -6.29 -29.00
CA THR A 138 4.95 -7.38 -28.99
C THR A 138 4.55 -7.68 -27.54
N ALA A 139 3.83 -6.76 -26.90
CA ALA A 139 3.05 -7.12 -25.73
C ALA A 139 2.04 -8.16 -26.20
N ALA A 140 2.11 -9.37 -25.64
CA ALA A 140 1.17 -10.44 -25.97
C ALA A 140 -0.25 -9.90 -25.73
N MET A 141 -1.05 -9.87 -26.79
CA MET A 141 -2.43 -9.41 -26.70
C MET A 141 -3.19 -10.36 -25.77
N LYS A 142 -3.74 -9.84 -24.66
CA LYS A 142 -4.55 -10.61 -23.72
C LYS A 142 -5.71 -11.27 -24.46
N THR A 143 -6.02 -12.51 -24.09
CA THR A 143 -7.20 -13.23 -24.57
C THR A 143 -8.48 -12.59 -24.02
N GLU A 144 -9.61 -12.79 -24.70
CA GLU A 144 -10.91 -12.28 -24.25
C GLU A 144 -11.30 -12.78 -22.85
N GLU A 145 -10.92 -14.02 -22.52
CA GLU A 145 -11.15 -14.60 -21.19
C GLU A 145 -10.35 -13.87 -20.10
N GLU A 146 -9.07 -13.57 -20.34
CA GLU A 146 -8.23 -12.79 -19.41
C GLU A 146 -8.79 -11.38 -19.21
N CYS A 147 -9.33 -10.77 -20.26
CA CYS A 147 -9.98 -9.47 -20.19
C CYS A 147 -11.21 -9.47 -19.30
N GLN A 148 -12.07 -10.47 -19.47
CA GLN A 148 -13.27 -10.62 -18.66
C GLN A 148 -12.93 -10.90 -17.20
N ALA A 149 -11.89 -11.69 -16.94
CA ALA A 149 -11.38 -11.94 -15.59
C ALA A 149 -10.87 -10.66 -14.92
N ALA A 150 -10.06 -9.86 -15.61
CA ALA A 150 -9.53 -8.60 -15.09
C ALA A 150 -10.66 -7.58 -14.80
N PHE A 151 -11.62 -7.43 -15.73
CA PHE A 151 -12.80 -6.57 -15.51
C PHE A 151 -13.62 -7.02 -14.29
N THR A 152 -13.82 -8.34 -14.15
CA THR A 152 -14.54 -8.93 -13.01
C THR A 152 -13.82 -8.62 -11.70
N TRP A 153 -12.49 -8.75 -11.68
CA TRP A 153 -11.66 -8.40 -10.53
C TRP A 153 -11.82 -6.91 -10.17
N CYS A 154 -11.70 -5.99 -11.14
CA CYS A 154 -11.84 -4.56 -10.89
C CYS A 154 -13.23 -4.17 -10.37
N ARG A 155 -14.29 -4.76 -10.92
CA ARG A 155 -15.66 -4.58 -10.45
C ARG A 155 -15.83 -5.07 -9.01
N ASP A 156 -15.25 -6.23 -8.70
CA ASP A 156 -15.36 -6.84 -7.39
C ASP A 156 -14.53 -6.08 -6.33
N PHE A 157 -13.40 -5.50 -6.73
CA PHE A 157 -12.59 -4.57 -5.92
C PHE A 157 -13.33 -3.24 -5.65
N ALA A 158 -13.97 -2.68 -6.68
CA ALA A 158 -14.76 -1.45 -6.56
C ALA A 158 -15.96 -1.58 -5.61
N ASP A 159 -16.37 -2.81 -5.27
CA ASP A 159 -17.52 -3.12 -4.41
C ASP A 159 -18.79 -2.39 -4.85
N VAL A 160 -19.13 -2.40 -6.15
CA VAL A 160 -20.24 -1.60 -6.71
C VAL A 160 -21.57 -1.80 -5.97
N SER A 161 -21.81 -3.00 -5.43
CA SER A 161 -23.02 -3.28 -4.64
C SER A 161 -23.05 -2.63 -3.26
N GLY A 162 -21.90 -2.20 -2.73
CA GLY A 162 -21.72 -1.70 -1.37
C GLY A 162 -21.84 -2.75 -0.27
N GLN A 163 -21.97 -4.04 -0.63
CA GLN A 163 -22.20 -5.14 0.31
C GLN A 163 -20.93 -5.92 0.64
N CYS A 164 -19.83 -5.70 -0.08
CA CYS A 164 -18.54 -6.36 0.11
C CYS A 164 -18.62 -7.89 0.22
N ARG A 165 -19.38 -8.53 -0.68
CA ARG A 165 -19.60 -9.99 -0.68
C ARG A 165 -18.54 -10.77 -1.46
N THR A 166 -17.78 -10.09 -2.30
CA THR A 166 -16.75 -10.69 -3.15
C THR A 166 -15.47 -10.91 -2.34
N LYS A 167 -14.72 -11.97 -2.68
CA LYS A 167 -13.44 -12.25 -2.02
C LYS A 167 -12.48 -11.06 -2.14
N VAL A 168 -12.42 -10.42 -3.30
CA VAL A 168 -11.54 -9.27 -3.56
C VAL A 168 -11.85 -8.09 -2.63
N CYS A 169 -13.12 -7.76 -2.42
CA CYS A 169 -13.49 -6.69 -1.48
C CYS A 169 -13.17 -7.07 -0.03
N ILE A 170 -13.45 -8.31 0.36
CA ILE A 170 -13.15 -8.81 1.72
C ILE A 170 -11.65 -8.74 1.99
N ASP A 171 -10.82 -9.17 1.03
CA ASP A 171 -9.36 -9.13 1.13
C ASP A 171 -8.87 -7.67 1.22
N HIS A 172 -9.40 -6.76 0.41
CA HIS A 172 -9.09 -5.32 0.51
C HIS A 172 -9.42 -4.76 1.91
N LYS A 173 -10.62 -5.04 2.44
CA LYS A 173 -11.02 -4.59 3.78
C LYS A 173 -10.19 -5.22 4.89
N LEU A 174 -9.79 -6.48 4.72
CA LEU A 174 -8.86 -7.15 5.62
C LEU A 174 -7.50 -6.44 5.62
N ILE A 175 -6.96 -6.12 4.45
CA ILE A 175 -5.69 -5.41 4.32
C ILE A 175 -5.76 -4.02 4.93
N GLU A 176 -6.83 -3.26 4.71
CA GLU A 176 -7.03 -1.94 5.31
C GLU A 176 -7.00 -2.02 6.86
N ASN A 177 -7.75 -2.96 7.43
CA ASN A 177 -7.80 -3.18 8.88
C ASN A 177 -6.47 -3.68 9.46
N MET A 178 -5.80 -4.61 8.78
CA MET A 178 -4.51 -5.16 9.21
C MET A 178 -3.39 -4.13 9.09
N THR A 179 -3.43 -3.26 8.08
CA THR A 179 -2.50 -2.14 7.93
C THR A 179 -2.67 -1.13 9.06
N LEU A 180 -3.91 -0.83 9.47
CA LEU A 180 -4.18 0.00 10.64
C LEU A 180 -3.64 -0.64 11.93
N ALA A 181 -3.82 -1.95 12.12
CA ALA A 181 -3.25 -2.67 13.26
C ALA A 181 -1.71 -2.62 13.25
N ALA A 182 -1.08 -2.85 12.09
CA ALA A 182 0.36 -2.73 11.91
C ALA A 182 0.86 -1.30 12.19
N PHE A 183 0.08 -0.27 11.84
CA PHE A 183 0.39 1.13 12.14
C PHE A 183 0.46 1.38 13.64
N VAL A 184 -0.53 0.89 14.40
CA VAL A 184 -0.53 1.00 15.87
C VAL A 184 0.68 0.26 16.46
N LEU A 185 0.97 -0.97 16.01
CA LEU A 185 2.11 -1.75 16.49
C LEU A 185 3.45 -1.09 16.16
N ALA A 186 3.63 -0.57 14.94
CA ALA A 186 4.83 0.15 14.53
C ALA A 186 5.03 1.43 15.36
N GLY A 187 3.95 2.16 15.65
CA GLY A 187 3.98 3.32 16.55
C GLY A 187 4.42 2.96 17.97
N LEU A 188 3.89 1.86 18.53
CA LEU A 188 4.31 1.36 19.84
C LEU A 188 5.78 0.94 19.85
N ALA A 189 6.26 0.26 18.82
CA ALA A 189 7.67 -0.10 18.69
C ALA A 189 8.57 1.14 18.60
N LEU A 190 8.17 2.16 17.83
CA LEU A 190 8.91 3.42 17.73
C LEU A 190 8.99 4.13 19.09
N ILE A 191 7.91 4.14 19.87
CA ILE A 191 7.93 4.70 21.24
C ILE A 191 8.93 3.96 22.12
N LEU A 192 8.99 2.63 22.05
CA LEU A 192 9.99 1.85 22.79
C LEU A 192 11.42 2.18 22.36
N ASP A 193 11.67 2.38 21.07
CA ASP A 193 12.99 2.79 20.57
C ASP A 193 13.37 4.21 21.05
N ILE A 194 12.41 5.14 21.12
CA ILE A 194 12.62 6.48 21.70
C ILE A 194 13.01 6.35 23.18
N ILE A 195 12.30 5.50 23.93
CA ILE A 195 12.60 5.26 25.35
C ILE A 195 14.01 4.65 25.49
N ASP A 196 14.39 3.68 24.66
CA ASP A 196 15.75 3.11 24.68
C ASP A 196 16.80 4.19 24.41
N MET A 197 16.57 5.08 23.44
CA MET A 197 17.48 6.19 23.15
C MET A 197 17.61 7.17 24.33
N VAL A 198 16.50 7.48 25.02
CA VAL A 198 16.52 8.33 26.23
C VAL A 198 17.28 7.65 27.37
N ILE A 199 17.02 6.36 27.63
CA ILE A 199 17.72 5.58 28.66
C ILE A 199 19.20 5.40 28.31
N PHE A 200 19.53 5.28 27.03
CA PHE A 200 20.91 5.21 26.55
C PHE A 200 21.72 6.44 26.99
N VAL A 201 21.12 7.63 26.89
CA VAL A 201 21.75 8.91 27.30
C VAL A 201 21.65 9.14 28.80
N ALA A 202 20.50 8.87 29.42
CA ALA A 202 20.21 9.26 30.80
C ALA A 202 20.79 8.28 31.83
N THR A 203 20.75 6.97 31.57
CA THR A 203 21.17 5.94 32.52
C THR A 203 22.06 4.89 31.84
N PRO A 204 23.38 5.15 31.70
CA PRO A 204 24.29 4.22 31.03
C PRO A 204 24.25 2.82 31.66
N ASP A 205 24.08 2.73 32.97
CA ASP A 205 24.17 1.49 33.77
C ASP A 205 22.89 0.64 33.79
N SER A 206 21.78 1.09 33.18
CA SER A 206 20.50 0.35 33.19
C SER A 206 20.43 -0.78 32.15
N VAL A 207 21.40 -1.69 32.20
CA VAL A 207 21.64 -2.73 31.18
C VAL A 207 20.46 -3.68 30.97
N ILE A 208 19.87 -4.15 32.07
CA ILE A 208 18.74 -5.10 32.05
C ILE A 208 17.53 -4.45 31.37
N LEU A 209 17.24 -3.20 31.73
CA LEU A 209 16.11 -2.45 31.18
C LEU A 209 16.27 -2.19 29.68
N LYS A 210 17.46 -1.74 29.23
CA LYS A 210 17.77 -1.54 27.80
C LYS A 210 17.61 -2.83 27.00
N SER A 211 18.09 -3.95 27.55
CA SER A 211 18.01 -5.25 26.88
C SER A 211 16.55 -5.71 26.76
N PHE A 212 15.74 -5.51 27.80
CA PHE A 212 14.32 -5.80 27.79
C PHE A 212 13.56 -4.95 26.77
N ILE A 213 13.77 -3.63 26.76
CA ILE A 213 13.11 -2.71 25.83
C ILE A 213 13.45 -3.06 24.38
N ASN A 214 14.72 -3.33 24.08
CA ASN A 214 15.15 -3.72 22.74
C ASN A 214 14.54 -5.06 22.28
N LEU A 215 14.45 -6.03 23.18
CA LEU A 215 13.78 -7.31 22.89
C LEU A 215 12.28 -7.12 22.66
N SER A 216 11.59 -6.38 23.54
CA SER A 216 10.16 -6.08 23.40
C SER A 216 9.86 -5.31 22.10
N SER A 217 10.67 -4.30 21.78
CA SER A 217 10.57 -3.54 20.53
C SER A 217 10.73 -4.46 19.31
N SER A 218 11.76 -5.33 19.32
CA SER A 218 11.96 -6.32 18.25
C SER A 218 10.76 -7.26 18.08
N CYS A 219 10.20 -7.79 19.18
CA CYS A 219 9.02 -8.64 19.13
C CYS A 219 7.81 -7.93 18.51
N ILE A 220 7.53 -6.69 18.91
CA ILE A 220 6.40 -5.91 18.36
C ILE A 220 6.60 -5.65 16.87
N LYS A 221 7.82 -5.32 16.43
CA LYS A 221 8.15 -5.14 15.00
C LYS A 221 7.92 -6.41 14.18
N TRP A 222 8.31 -7.57 14.70
CA TRP A 222 8.04 -8.86 14.06
C TRP A 222 6.53 -9.16 13.97
N VAL A 223 5.76 -8.81 14.99
CA VAL A 223 4.29 -8.93 14.93
C VAL A 223 3.71 -7.98 13.88
N ALA A 224 4.13 -6.71 13.84
CA ALA A 224 3.68 -5.74 12.84
C ALA A 224 4.00 -6.20 11.41
N PHE A 225 5.23 -6.68 11.19
CA PHE A 225 5.66 -7.29 9.94
C PHE A 225 4.78 -8.49 9.57
N GLY A 226 4.56 -9.40 10.52
CA GLY A 226 3.75 -10.60 10.31
C GLY A 226 2.27 -10.31 10.02
N VAL A 227 1.71 -9.24 10.60
CA VAL A 227 0.33 -8.80 10.33
C VAL A 227 0.17 -8.33 8.88
N VAL A 228 1.11 -7.52 8.37
CA VAL A 228 1.07 -7.03 6.98
C VAL A 228 1.34 -8.14 5.98
N LEU A 229 2.30 -9.03 6.27
CA LEU A 229 2.57 -10.18 5.41
C LEU A 229 1.39 -11.16 5.42
N GLY A 230 0.85 -11.44 6.61
CA GLY A 230 -0.24 -12.40 6.82
C GLY A 230 -1.59 -11.94 6.29
N SER A 231 -1.79 -10.64 6.05
CA SER A 231 -3.01 -10.12 5.39
C SER A 231 -3.01 -10.36 3.87
N GLY A 232 -1.88 -10.77 3.28
CA GLY A 232 -1.76 -10.95 1.83
C GLY A 232 -1.62 -9.64 1.06
N ALA A 233 -1.21 -8.54 1.71
CA ALA A 233 -1.07 -7.23 1.07
C ALA A 233 -0.18 -7.25 -0.19
N ASP A 234 0.91 -8.01 -0.17
CA ASP A 234 1.84 -8.14 -1.30
C ASP A 234 1.16 -8.77 -2.53
N GLN A 235 0.50 -9.92 -2.32
CA GLN A 235 -0.26 -10.60 -3.38
C GLN A 235 -1.38 -9.71 -3.91
N PHE A 236 -2.10 -9.01 -3.02
CA PHE A 236 -3.18 -8.12 -3.41
C PHE A 236 -2.69 -6.95 -4.27
N MET A 237 -1.56 -6.33 -3.93
CA MET A 237 -0.98 -5.25 -4.74
C MET A 237 -0.51 -5.76 -6.12
N SER A 238 0.05 -6.98 -6.17
CA SER A 238 0.39 -7.64 -7.44
C SER A 238 -0.86 -7.91 -8.29
N ASP A 239 -1.92 -8.44 -7.69
CA ASP A 239 -3.19 -8.72 -8.37
C ASP A 239 -3.81 -7.42 -8.89
N LEU A 240 -3.83 -6.36 -8.07
CA LEU A 240 -4.33 -5.03 -8.43
C LEU A 240 -3.55 -4.43 -9.61
N GLN A 241 -2.23 -4.59 -9.63
CA GLN A 241 -1.39 -4.14 -10.73
C GLN A 241 -1.68 -4.94 -12.01
N SER A 242 -1.83 -6.25 -11.92
CA SER A 242 -2.10 -7.12 -13.07
C SER A 242 -3.50 -6.92 -13.67
N ALA A 243 -4.46 -6.53 -12.83
CA ALA A 243 -5.84 -6.28 -13.22
C ALA A 243 -6.02 -4.93 -13.94
N GLU A 244 -5.03 -4.03 -13.90
CA GLU A 244 -5.03 -2.76 -14.62
C GLU A 244 -6.35 -1.98 -14.45
N CYS A 245 -6.77 -1.83 -13.19
CA CYS A 245 -8.06 -1.23 -12.85
C CYS A 245 -8.09 0.30 -12.94
N PHE A 246 -6.96 0.94 -13.20
CA PHE A 246 -6.82 2.38 -13.21
C PHE A 246 -6.23 2.88 -14.52
N ASN A 247 -6.42 4.16 -14.81
CA ASN A 247 -5.69 4.88 -15.86
C ASN A 247 -4.16 4.90 -15.58
N ASP A 248 -3.37 5.42 -16.53
CA ASP A 248 -1.90 5.45 -16.42
C ASP A 248 -1.39 6.12 -15.14
N ASP A 249 -2.01 7.23 -14.72
CA ASP A 249 -1.70 7.92 -13.46
C ASP A 249 -1.97 7.03 -12.23
N GLY A 250 -3.10 6.32 -12.20
CA GLY A 250 -3.43 5.40 -11.11
C GLY A 250 -2.59 4.13 -11.14
N ALA A 251 -2.21 3.63 -12.32
CA ALA A 251 -1.27 2.52 -12.45
C ALA A 251 0.11 2.86 -11.89
N ALA A 252 0.60 4.09 -12.13
CA ALA A 252 1.81 4.61 -11.53
C ALA A 252 1.71 4.70 -10.00
N LEU A 253 0.53 5.10 -9.47
CA LEU A 253 0.27 5.09 -8.03
C LEU A 253 0.30 3.67 -7.47
N VAL A 254 -0.41 2.70 -8.07
CA VAL A 254 -0.41 1.29 -7.64
C VAL A 254 1.02 0.72 -7.59
N SER A 255 1.83 0.98 -8.63
CA SER A 255 3.25 0.57 -8.66
C SER A 255 4.07 1.24 -7.55
N SER A 256 3.81 2.51 -7.26
CA SER A 256 4.46 3.25 -6.17
C SER A 256 4.07 2.68 -4.81
N THR A 257 2.79 2.38 -4.60
CA THR A 257 2.26 1.75 -3.39
C THR A 257 2.89 0.39 -3.13
N SER A 258 3.03 -0.45 -4.16
CA SER A 258 3.73 -1.74 -4.06
C SER A 258 5.21 -1.57 -3.67
N SER A 259 5.88 -0.57 -4.23
CA SER A 259 7.28 -0.25 -3.89
C SER A 259 7.43 0.24 -2.45
N VAL A 260 6.48 1.05 -1.96
CA VAL A 260 6.45 1.52 -0.56
C VAL A 260 6.18 0.37 0.40
N LEU A 261 5.24 -0.53 0.08
CA LEU A 261 4.99 -1.74 0.86
C LEU A 261 6.25 -2.60 1.00
N THR A 262 6.93 -2.86 -0.12
CA THR A 262 8.19 -3.62 -0.13
C THR A 262 9.25 -2.93 0.73
N SER A 263 9.38 -1.61 0.60
CA SER A 263 10.32 -0.81 1.40
C SER A 263 10.00 -0.89 2.89
N PHE A 264 8.73 -0.80 3.28
CA PHE A 264 8.28 -1.01 4.65
C PHE A 264 8.71 -2.38 5.18
N LEU A 265 8.44 -3.47 4.44
CA LEU A 265 8.78 -4.83 4.87
C LEU A 265 10.29 -5.02 5.07
N VAL A 266 11.11 -4.50 4.15
CA VAL A 266 12.58 -4.57 4.24
C VAL A 266 13.11 -3.75 5.42
N ILE A 267 12.66 -2.50 5.57
CA ILE A 267 13.17 -1.62 6.63
C ILE A 267 12.70 -2.10 8.01
N MET A 268 11.44 -2.56 8.13
CA MET A 268 10.89 -3.09 9.38
C MET A 268 11.62 -4.35 9.84
N SER A 269 11.89 -5.29 8.92
CA SER A 269 12.64 -6.51 9.24
C SER A 269 14.08 -6.20 9.64
N LEU A 270 14.76 -5.29 8.93
CA LEU A 270 16.10 -4.82 9.32
C LEU A 270 16.09 -4.18 10.71
N SER A 271 15.11 -3.30 10.99
CA SER A 271 14.96 -2.68 12.32
C SER A 271 14.72 -3.72 13.41
N ALA A 272 13.89 -4.74 13.16
CA ALA A 272 13.63 -5.81 14.10
C ALA A 272 14.90 -6.64 14.40
N ILE A 273 15.70 -6.95 13.39
CA ILE A 273 16.98 -7.66 13.53
C ILE A 273 17.98 -6.82 14.34
N LEU A 274 18.10 -5.53 14.04
CA LEU A 274 19.01 -4.64 14.76
C LEU A 274 18.62 -4.52 16.24
N SER A 275 17.33 -4.34 16.55
CA SER A 275 16.83 -4.39 17.93
C SER A 275 17.15 -5.72 18.63
N MET A 276 17.01 -6.84 17.91
CA MET A 276 17.35 -8.16 18.45
C MET A 276 18.85 -8.33 18.74
N VAL A 277 19.72 -7.77 17.90
CA VAL A 277 21.19 -7.77 18.09
C VAL A 277 21.61 -6.82 19.21
N MET A 278 20.90 -5.71 19.40
CA MET A 278 21.17 -4.75 20.45
C MET A 278 20.88 -5.28 21.85
N ALA A 279 19.90 -6.18 22.02
CA ALA A 279 19.60 -6.77 23.32
C ALA A 279 20.80 -7.52 23.96
N PRO A 280 21.42 -8.53 23.33
CA PRO A 280 22.58 -9.21 23.89
C PRO A 280 23.82 -8.31 23.92
N THR A 281 23.97 -7.40 22.94
CA THR A 281 25.09 -6.44 22.90
C THR A 281 25.04 -5.51 24.13
N SER A 282 23.85 -5.00 24.45
CA SER A 282 23.63 -4.18 25.65
C SER A 282 23.91 -4.99 26.91
N ALA A 283 23.38 -6.21 27.02
CA ALA A 283 23.63 -7.10 28.15
C ALA A 283 25.13 -7.38 28.37
N TYR A 284 25.87 -7.63 27.29
CA TYR A 284 27.28 -8.02 27.36
C TYR A 284 28.24 -6.85 27.61
N TYR A 285 27.99 -5.69 26.98
CA TYR A 285 28.90 -4.53 27.04
C TYR A 285 28.46 -3.44 28.02
N GLY A 286 27.16 -3.29 28.25
CA GLY A 286 26.61 -2.19 29.05
C GLY A 286 27.02 -2.24 30.54
N GLY A 287 27.31 -3.41 31.09
CA GLY A 287 27.72 -3.55 32.50
C GLY A 287 29.17 -3.13 32.78
N LYS A 288 29.96 -2.81 31.75
CA LYS A 288 31.41 -2.59 31.85
C LYS A 288 31.86 -1.16 31.53
N LEU A 289 30.93 -0.20 31.40
CA LEU A 289 31.28 1.23 31.31
C LEU A 289 31.71 1.82 32.66
N VAL A 290 31.45 1.10 33.76
CA VAL A 290 32.04 1.34 35.08
C VAL A 290 33.56 1.21 34.97
N GLY A 291 34.26 2.36 34.91
CA GLY A 291 35.72 2.45 34.72
C GLY A 291 36.15 3.39 33.58
N ALA A 292 35.23 3.89 32.75
CA ALA A 292 35.54 4.98 31.83
C ALA A 292 35.66 6.31 32.62
N PRO A 293 36.71 7.13 32.37
CA PRO A 293 37.05 8.29 33.20
C PRO A 293 36.03 9.44 33.19
N TYR A 294 34.96 9.34 32.38
CA TYR A 294 33.89 10.33 32.28
C TYR A 294 32.69 10.02 33.17
N VAL A 295 32.60 8.80 33.72
CA VAL A 295 31.53 8.43 34.66
C VAL A 295 32.07 8.68 36.06
N SER A 296 31.81 9.87 36.59
CA SER A 296 32.08 10.20 37.99
C SER A 296 31.20 9.29 38.85
N THR A 297 31.80 8.28 39.48
CA THR A 297 31.18 7.56 40.61
C THR A 297 30.99 8.58 41.74
N ARG A 298 29.80 9.18 41.82
CA ARG A 298 29.31 9.79 43.05
C ARG A 298 28.42 8.79 43.76
#